data_AF-A0A1Y3AAG1-F1
#
_entry.id   AF-A0A1Y3AAG1-F1
#
_cell.length_a   1.000
_cell.length_b   1.000
_cell.length_c   1.000
_cell.angle_alpha   90.00
_cell.angle_beta   90.00
_cell.angle_gamma   90.00
#
_symmetry.space_group_name_H-M   'P 1'
#
loop_
_entity.id
_entity.type
_entity.pdbx_description
1 polymer ?
#
loop_
_entity_poly.entity_id
_entity_poly.type
_entity_poly.pdbx_seq_one_letter_code
_entity_poly.pdbx_strand_id
1 'polypeptide(L)'
;MNPTTSGRFRVHDRRQRPDIDDDAARSGVDDAEEFVLVELADEPVDPTDPDAADRYDPLYATAEGYDGDLADAVDALRPGFVVDATLAWTDGSARFREVEVVRETRFRFADDVEGMFEAAVETWRQIRADGEPVGSITTRSNDGDPNGALYLFADAPGSDTFEEVRTGRLPIEPLVARVNDSRDDDDPREVFVLRPAEYEFVAVYVVFDRDGVLAQTVRDTYDLGVGLAAGLDANYPDGDGGSDSPVLDDAGDSDDDDFDALDRL
;
A
#
# COMPACT_ATOMS: atom_id res chain seq x y z
N MET A 1 -30.11 12.44 -15.04
CA MET A 1 -29.66 11.51 -13.99
C MET A 1 -28.32 11.00 -14.44
N ASN A 2 -27.31 11.10 -13.60
CA ASN A 2 -25.99 10.56 -13.89
C ASN A 2 -26.05 9.03 -13.70
N PRO A 3 -25.40 8.23 -14.57
CA PRO A 3 -25.32 6.80 -14.35
C PRO A 3 -24.59 6.52 -13.05
N THR A 4 -25.02 5.49 -12.32
CA THR A 4 -24.41 5.06 -11.06
C THR A 4 -24.08 3.58 -11.09
N THR A 5 -22.95 3.22 -10.50
CA THR A 5 -22.52 1.84 -10.29
C THR A 5 -22.35 1.63 -8.79
N SER A 6 -22.98 0.60 -8.24
CA SER A 6 -22.82 0.22 -6.83
C SER A 6 -22.24 -1.17 -6.75
N GLY A 7 -21.32 -1.39 -5.83
CA GLY A 7 -20.65 -2.67 -5.66
C GLY A 7 -19.61 -2.64 -4.55
N ARG A 8 -18.92 -3.76 -4.40
CA ARG A 8 -17.76 -3.89 -3.52
C ARG A 8 -16.50 -3.67 -4.33
N PHE A 9 -15.64 -2.78 -3.86
CA PHE A 9 -14.42 -2.41 -4.55
C PHE A 9 -13.22 -2.55 -3.62
N ARG A 10 -12.08 -2.94 -4.18
CA ARG A 10 -10.78 -2.79 -3.53
C ARG A 10 -10.08 -1.55 -4.05
N VAL A 11 -9.56 -0.74 -3.14
CA VAL A 11 -8.66 0.38 -3.46
C VAL A 11 -7.27 -0.20 -3.73
N HIS A 12 -6.76 -0.14 -4.97
CA HIS A 12 -5.41 -0.58 -5.30
C HIS A 12 -4.36 0.47 -4.99
N ASP A 13 -4.63 1.71 -5.40
CA ASP A 13 -3.69 2.82 -5.25
C ASP A 13 -4.45 4.16 -5.18
N ARG A 14 -3.79 5.17 -4.62
CA ARG A 14 -4.17 6.59 -4.72
C ARG A 14 -3.01 7.27 -5.42
N ARG A 15 -3.27 7.79 -6.62
CA ARG A 15 -2.22 8.34 -7.50
C ARG A 15 -2.64 9.68 -8.07
N GLN A 16 -1.66 10.45 -8.52
CA GLN A 16 -1.89 11.58 -9.38
C GLN A 16 -2.44 11.09 -10.72
N ARG A 17 -3.48 11.76 -11.23
CA ARG A 17 -4.04 11.45 -12.54
C ARG A 17 -2.96 11.71 -13.61
N PRO A 18 -2.66 10.75 -14.50
CA PRO A 18 -1.68 10.96 -15.56
C PRO A 18 -2.17 12.03 -16.54
N ASP A 19 -1.25 12.85 -17.05
CA ASP A 19 -1.52 13.81 -18.13
C ASP A 19 -1.88 13.04 -19.42
N ILE A 20 -3.15 13.06 -19.82
CA ILE A 20 -3.62 12.36 -21.03
C ILE A 20 -3.63 13.30 -22.26
N ASP A 21 -3.21 14.56 -22.12
CA ASP A 21 -3.23 15.54 -23.22
C ASP A 21 -1.83 16.12 -23.53
N ASP A 22 -1.18 15.62 -24.58
CA ASP A 22 0.00 16.24 -25.24
C ASP A 22 -0.31 17.59 -25.92
N ASP A 23 -1.54 18.12 -25.83
CA ASP A 23 -2.00 19.30 -26.59
C ASP A 23 -2.85 20.32 -25.79
N ALA A 24 -2.88 20.29 -24.46
CA ALA A 24 -3.65 21.24 -23.65
C ALA A 24 -2.80 22.00 -22.63
N ALA A 25 -2.05 22.99 -23.11
CA ALA A 25 -1.64 24.08 -22.24
C ALA A 25 -2.89 24.77 -21.64
N ARG A 26 -2.95 24.79 -20.30
CA ARG A 26 -3.77 25.64 -19.40
C ARG A 26 -5.07 25.01 -18.88
N SER A 27 -4.98 24.36 -17.73
CA SER A 27 -5.79 24.64 -16.53
C SER A 27 -5.13 23.88 -15.38
N GLY A 28 -4.87 24.52 -14.23
CA GLY A 28 -4.19 23.92 -13.06
C GLY A 28 -5.02 22.84 -12.36
N VAL A 29 -5.32 21.77 -13.08
CA VAL A 29 -5.92 20.51 -12.62
C VAL A 29 -4.84 19.40 -12.59
N ASP A 30 -3.58 19.78 -12.82
CA ASP A 30 -2.41 18.89 -12.96
C ASP A 30 -2.11 18.07 -11.69
N ASP A 31 -2.68 18.41 -10.53
CA ASP A 31 -2.46 17.70 -9.25
C ASP A 31 -3.64 16.84 -8.80
N ALA A 32 -4.68 16.66 -9.63
CA ALA A 32 -5.88 15.93 -9.21
C ALA A 32 -5.58 14.45 -8.94
N GLU A 33 -5.86 14.02 -7.72
CA GLU A 33 -5.68 12.62 -7.31
C GLU A 33 -6.88 11.75 -7.73
N GLU A 34 -6.59 10.49 -8.07
CA GLU A 34 -7.57 9.46 -8.35
C GLU A 34 -7.25 8.15 -7.63
N PHE A 35 -8.31 7.45 -7.24
CA PHE A 35 -8.24 6.09 -6.76
C PHE A 35 -8.34 5.10 -7.92
N VAL A 36 -7.49 4.09 -7.87
CA VAL A 36 -7.60 2.88 -8.67
C VAL A 36 -8.47 1.90 -7.90
N LEU A 37 -9.64 1.55 -8.44
CA LEU A 37 -10.62 0.67 -7.83
C LEU A 37 -10.77 -0.59 -8.66
N VAL A 38 -10.72 -1.76 -8.03
CA VAL A 38 -11.02 -3.05 -8.68
C VAL A 38 -12.29 -3.61 -8.04
N GLU A 39 -13.29 -3.92 -8.85
CA GLU A 39 -14.54 -4.50 -8.36
C GLU A 39 -14.32 -5.94 -7.90
N LEU A 40 -14.82 -6.28 -6.72
CA LEU A 40 -14.78 -7.64 -6.19
C LEU A 40 -16.08 -8.36 -6.55
N ALA A 41 -15.96 -9.53 -7.17
CA ALA A 41 -17.09 -10.42 -7.36
C ALA A 41 -17.52 -11.05 -6.02
N ASP A 42 -18.83 -11.23 -5.83
CA ASP A 42 -19.38 -11.96 -4.69
C ASP A 42 -19.13 -13.48 -4.78
N GLU A 43 -18.86 -13.98 -5.98
CA GLU A 43 -18.55 -15.39 -6.25
C GLU A 43 -17.12 -15.53 -6.79
N PRO A 44 -16.42 -16.66 -6.51
CA PRO A 44 -15.12 -16.94 -7.09
C PRO A 44 -15.18 -16.90 -8.61
N VAL A 45 -14.26 -16.17 -9.23
CA VAL A 45 -14.15 -16.08 -10.69
C VAL A 45 -13.47 -17.34 -11.21
N ASP A 46 -14.10 -18.03 -12.17
CA ASP A 46 -13.47 -19.14 -12.87
C ASP A 46 -12.41 -18.59 -13.83
N PRO A 47 -11.12 -18.92 -13.64
CA PRO A 47 -10.04 -18.40 -14.48
C PRO A 47 -10.09 -18.94 -15.93
N THR A 48 -10.93 -19.93 -16.21
CA THR A 48 -11.16 -20.44 -17.57
C THR A 48 -12.29 -19.72 -18.30
N ASP A 49 -13.02 -18.84 -17.62
CA ASP A 49 -14.04 -17.99 -18.24
C ASP A 49 -13.37 -16.93 -19.13
N PRO A 50 -13.79 -16.79 -20.41
CA PRO A 50 -13.23 -15.78 -21.31
C PRO A 50 -13.40 -14.34 -20.81
N ASP A 51 -14.42 -14.06 -20.00
CA ASP A 51 -14.69 -12.72 -19.45
C ASP A 51 -13.99 -12.50 -18.09
N ALA A 52 -13.24 -13.49 -17.59
CA ALA A 52 -12.52 -13.38 -16.31
C ALA A 52 -11.44 -12.30 -16.31
N ALA A 53 -10.85 -11.99 -17.47
CA ALA A 53 -9.82 -10.98 -17.61
C ALA A 53 -10.37 -9.57 -17.38
N ASP A 54 -11.50 -9.25 -18.05
CA ASP A 54 -12.13 -7.92 -17.96
C ASP A 54 -12.84 -7.72 -16.61
N ARG A 55 -13.09 -8.80 -15.85
CA ARG A 55 -13.79 -8.74 -14.55
C ARG A 55 -13.09 -7.85 -13.53
N TYR A 56 -11.76 -7.78 -13.61
CA TYR A 56 -10.91 -7.04 -12.69
C TYR A 56 -10.37 -5.74 -13.30
N ASP A 57 -10.96 -5.28 -14.40
CA ASP A 57 -10.54 -4.03 -15.03
C ASP A 57 -10.59 -2.87 -14.02
N PRO A 58 -9.50 -2.10 -13.89
CA PRO A 58 -9.43 -1.02 -12.94
C PRO A 58 -10.36 0.13 -13.35
N LEU A 59 -11.12 0.62 -12.38
CA LEU A 59 -11.96 1.79 -12.46
C LEU A 59 -11.29 2.96 -11.75
N TYR A 60 -11.29 4.14 -12.37
CA TYR A 60 -10.68 5.33 -11.81
C TYR A 60 -11.74 6.28 -11.24
N ALA A 61 -11.63 6.58 -9.94
CA ALA A 61 -12.52 7.50 -9.24
C ALA A 61 -11.75 8.72 -8.70
N THR A 62 -12.33 9.91 -8.81
CA THR A 62 -11.70 11.13 -8.25
C THR A 62 -11.49 10.99 -6.74
N ALA A 63 -10.35 11.39 -6.21
CA ALA A 63 -10.07 11.38 -4.78
C ALA A 63 -10.48 12.68 -4.06
N GLU A 64 -10.73 13.75 -4.82
CA GLU A 64 -10.91 15.09 -4.28
C GLU A 64 -12.26 15.73 -4.64
N GLY A 65 -12.53 16.90 -4.04
CA GLY A 65 -13.72 17.71 -4.32
C GLY A 65 -14.99 17.16 -3.66
N TYR A 66 -14.83 16.51 -2.51
CA TYR A 66 -15.91 16.08 -1.62
C TYR A 66 -16.08 17.07 -0.48
N ASP A 67 -17.28 17.12 0.10
CA ASP A 67 -17.61 17.99 1.23
C ASP A 67 -18.17 17.16 2.40
N GLY A 68 -17.93 17.61 3.63
CA GLY A 68 -18.48 17.03 4.86
C GLY A 68 -17.99 15.60 5.13
N ASP A 69 -18.84 14.78 5.73
CA ASP A 69 -18.49 13.41 6.18
C ASP A 69 -17.96 12.51 5.04
N LEU A 70 -18.40 12.76 3.80
CA LEU A 70 -17.91 12.03 2.63
C LEU A 70 -16.45 12.37 2.32
N ALA A 71 -16.02 13.61 2.54
CA ALA A 71 -14.64 14.01 2.34
C ALA A 71 -13.71 13.30 3.32
N ASP A 72 -14.10 13.24 4.59
CA ASP A 72 -13.34 12.53 5.63
C ASP A 72 -13.26 11.03 5.33
N ALA A 73 -14.37 10.43 4.87
CA ALA A 73 -14.41 9.00 4.53
C ALA A 73 -13.52 8.67 3.33
N VAL A 74 -13.54 9.51 2.29
CA VAL A 74 -12.70 9.34 1.09
C VAL A 74 -11.22 9.56 1.43
N ASP A 75 -10.89 10.56 2.23
CA ASP A 75 -9.50 10.85 2.61
C ASP A 75 -8.91 9.78 3.54
N ALA A 76 -9.75 9.10 4.34
CA ALA A 76 -9.35 7.98 5.17
C ALA A 76 -9.06 6.69 4.38
N LEU A 77 -9.44 6.60 3.10
CA LEU A 77 -9.16 5.42 2.28
C LEU A 77 -7.66 5.19 2.12
N ARG A 78 -7.26 3.91 2.17
CA ARG A 78 -5.87 3.49 1.99
C ARG A 78 -5.80 2.35 0.97
N PRO A 79 -4.68 2.23 0.24
CA PRO A 79 -4.42 1.06 -0.60
C PRO A 79 -4.65 -0.26 0.15
N GLY A 80 -5.33 -1.18 -0.51
CA GLY A 80 -5.78 -2.48 -0.02
C GLY A 80 -7.19 -2.49 0.57
N PHE A 81 -7.74 -1.34 0.98
CA PHE A 81 -9.05 -1.30 1.65
C PHE A 81 -10.14 -1.84 0.72
N VAL A 82 -11.04 -2.64 1.28
CA VAL A 82 -12.25 -3.09 0.61
C VAL A 82 -13.41 -2.23 1.11
N VAL A 83 -14.11 -1.62 0.17
CA VAL A 83 -15.22 -0.71 0.42
C VAL A 83 -16.47 -1.16 -0.28
N ASP A 84 -17.62 -0.95 0.34
CA ASP A 84 -18.90 -0.92 -0.35
C ASP A 84 -19.13 0.53 -0.79
N ALA A 85 -19.26 0.75 -2.10
CA ALA A 85 -19.33 2.10 -2.66
C ALA A 85 -20.42 2.22 -3.72
N THR A 86 -20.97 3.44 -3.80
CA THR A 86 -21.78 3.87 -4.95
C THR A 86 -21.03 4.96 -5.68
N LEU A 87 -20.72 4.73 -6.95
CA LEU A 87 -20.03 5.66 -7.83
C LEU A 87 -21.02 6.32 -8.78
N ALA A 88 -20.89 7.62 -8.99
CA ALA A 88 -21.64 8.39 -9.98
C ALA A 88 -20.71 8.89 -11.07
N TRP A 89 -21.11 8.69 -12.33
CA TRP A 89 -20.31 9.06 -13.50
C TRP A 89 -20.67 10.48 -13.95
N THR A 90 -19.67 11.34 -14.03
CA THR A 90 -19.80 12.73 -14.50
C THR A 90 -18.65 13.05 -15.43
N ASP A 91 -18.97 13.43 -16.68
CA ASP A 91 -17.99 13.83 -17.69
C ASP A 91 -16.85 12.80 -17.89
N GLY A 92 -17.21 11.51 -17.89
CA GLY A 92 -16.25 10.42 -18.09
C GLY A 92 -15.43 10.02 -16.86
N SER A 93 -15.57 10.73 -15.74
CA SER A 93 -14.93 10.39 -14.46
C SER A 93 -15.94 9.82 -13.46
N ALA A 94 -15.56 8.77 -12.72
CA ALA A 94 -16.34 8.28 -11.60
C ALA A 94 -16.05 9.11 -10.33
N ARG A 95 -17.07 9.34 -9.52
CA ARG A 95 -16.95 9.99 -8.19
C ARG A 95 -17.72 9.20 -7.16
N PHE A 96 -17.19 9.07 -5.95
CA PHE A 96 -17.93 8.53 -4.81
C PHE A 96 -19.20 9.36 -4.54
N ARG A 97 -20.32 8.66 -4.42
CA ARG A 97 -21.57 9.18 -3.86
C ARG A 97 -21.68 8.75 -2.41
N GLU A 98 -21.32 7.50 -2.13
CA GLU A 98 -21.34 6.85 -0.83
C GLU A 98 -20.15 5.88 -0.79
N VAL A 99 -19.51 5.75 0.37
CA VAL A 99 -18.40 4.82 0.60
C VAL A 99 -18.39 4.37 2.06
N GLU A 100 -18.25 3.07 2.29
CA GLU A 100 -18.10 2.45 3.60
C GLU A 100 -16.98 1.42 3.56
N VAL A 101 -16.05 1.47 4.52
CA VAL A 101 -14.96 0.50 4.62
C VAL A 101 -15.48 -0.79 5.26
N VAL A 102 -15.43 -1.88 4.49
CA VAL A 102 -15.85 -3.22 4.93
C VAL A 102 -14.68 -4.01 5.49
N ARG A 103 -13.50 -3.89 4.85
CA ARG A 103 -12.28 -4.58 5.27
C ARG A 103 -11.07 -3.71 5.08
N GLU A 104 -10.30 -3.57 6.14
CA GLU A 104 -9.07 -2.77 6.15
C GLU A 104 -7.82 -3.61 5.80
N THR A 105 -7.91 -4.40 4.72
CA THR A 105 -6.71 -5.02 4.12
C THR A 105 -5.78 -3.91 3.66
N ARG A 106 -4.45 -4.05 3.79
CA ARG A 106 -3.51 -2.99 3.40
C ARG A 106 -2.57 -3.46 2.30
N PHE A 107 -2.39 -2.64 1.28
CA PHE A 107 -1.38 -2.86 0.25
C PHE A 107 -0.19 -1.95 0.50
N ARG A 108 1.00 -2.49 0.35
CA ARG A 108 2.27 -1.79 0.50
C ARG A 108 3.12 -2.07 -0.72
N PHE A 109 3.50 -1.02 -1.44
CA PHE A 109 4.33 -1.11 -2.63
C PHE A 109 5.73 -0.63 -2.28
N ALA A 110 6.73 -1.43 -2.61
CA ALA A 110 8.13 -1.08 -2.45
C ALA A 110 8.89 -1.42 -3.71
N ASP A 111 9.57 -0.42 -4.25
CA ASP A 111 10.35 -0.54 -5.47
C ASP A 111 11.85 -0.51 -5.13
N ASP A 112 12.66 -1.09 -6.01
CA ASP A 112 14.11 -1.15 -5.93
C ASP A 112 14.61 -1.67 -4.56
N VAL A 113 13.92 -2.66 -3.99
CA VAL A 113 14.24 -3.16 -2.65
C VAL A 113 15.52 -4.01 -2.66
N GLU A 114 16.34 -3.80 -1.65
CA GLU A 114 17.53 -4.61 -1.41
C GLU A 114 17.25 -5.73 -0.41
N GLY A 115 17.98 -6.84 -0.51
CA GLY A 115 17.95 -7.87 0.53
C GLY A 115 16.64 -8.68 0.59
N MET A 116 16.15 -9.14 -0.58
CA MET A 116 14.98 -10.02 -0.63
C MET A 116 15.13 -11.26 0.25
N PHE A 117 14.02 -11.66 0.87
CA PHE A 117 13.96 -12.85 1.71
C PHE A 117 14.45 -14.09 0.96
N GLU A 118 15.17 -14.97 1.66
CA GLU A 118 15.73 -16.20 1.11
C GLU A 118 14.68 -17.04 0.39
N ALA A 119 13.49 -17.20 0.98
CA ALA A 119 12.38 -17.94 0.36
C ALA A 119 11.98 -17.39 -1.02
N ALA A 120 12.03 -16.07 -1.23
CA ALA A 120 11.75 -15.46 -2.53
C ALA A 120 12.87 -15.77 -3.53
N VAL A 121 14.13 -15.61 -3.12
CA VAL A 121 15.29 -15.84 -3.97
C VAL A 121 15.39 -17.33 -4.38
N GLU A 122 15.15 -18.24 -3.46
CA GLU A 122 15.15 -19.69 -3.74
C GLU A 122 14.01 -20.08 -4.69
N THR A 123 12.79 -19.60 -4.43
CA THR A 123 11.63 -19.85 -5.30
C THR A 123 11.88 -19.26 -6.70
N TRP A 124 12.47 -18.08 -6.79
CA TRP A 124 12.84 -17.45 -8.06
C TRP A 124 13.83 -18.31 -8.87
N ARG A 125 14.90 -18.78 -8.23
CA ARG A 125 15.90 -19.65 -8.87
C ARG A 125 15.26 -20.93 -9.41
N GLN A 126 14.30 -21.49 -8.68
CA GLN A 126 13.56 -22.67 -9.11
C GLN A 126 12.71 -22.36 -10.35
N ILE A 127 11.82 -21.37 -10.29
CA ILE A 127 10.94 -21.09 -11.44
C ILE A 127 11.72 -20.66 -12.69
N ARG A 128 12.86 -19.99 -12.53
CA ARG A 128 13.75 -19.67 -13.64
C ARG A 128 14.40 -20.90 -14.26
N ALA A 129 14.76 -21.89 -13.46
CA ALA A 129 15.31 -23.14 -13.96
C ALA A 129 14.23 -23.95 -14.71
N ASP A 130 12.98 -23.90 -14.23
CA ASP A 130 11.85 -24.62 -14.81
C ASP A 130 11.19 -23.87 -15.99
N GLY A 131 11.52 -22.59 -16.17
CA GLY A 131 10.94 -21.72 -17.20
C GLY A 131 9.49 -21.33 -16.90
N GLU A 132 9.07 -21.39 -15.63
CA GLU A 132 7.73 -21.02 -15.21
C GLU A 132 7.61 -19.50 -15.01
N PRO A 133 6.51 -18.88 -15.47
CA PRO A 133 6.31 -17.43 -15.35
C PRO A 133 5.93 -17.00 -13.92
N VAL A 134 5.40 -17.93 -13.12
CA VAL A 134 4.88 -17.66 -11.78
C VAL A 134 5.30 -18.75 -10.81
N GLY A 135 5.77 -18.34 -9.63
CA GLY A 135 6.06 -19.23 -8.49
C GLY A 135 5.17 -18.93 -7.30
N SER A 136 4.94 -19.91 -6.44
CA SER A 136 4.24 -19.68 -5.17
C SER A 136 4.77 -20.55 -4.04
N ILE A 137 4.78 -20.01 -2.82
CA ILE A 137 5.17 -20.72 -1.62
C ILE A 137 4.41 -20.21 -0.39
N THR A 138 3.93 -21.13 0.46
CA THR A 138 3.38 -20.78 1.78
C THR A 138 4.52 -20.63 2.79
N THR A 139 4.61 -19.46 3.43
CA THR A 139 5.57 -19.21 4.50
C THR A 139 5.01 -19.68 5.85
N ARG A 140 5.91 -19.99 6.78
CA ARG A 140 5.56 -20.51 8.11
C ARG A 140 6.28 -19.74 9.21
N SER A 141 5.68 -19.68 10.38
CA SER A 141 6.29 -19.16 11.60
C SER A 141 7.36 -20.12 12.15
N ASN A 142 8.06 -19.69 13.19
CA ASN A 142 9.01 -20.55 13.91
C ASN A 142 8.37 -21.79 14.54
N ASP A 143 7.07 -21.72 14.84
CA ASP A 143 6.28 -22.84 15.37
C ASP A 143 5.75 -23.77 14.25
N GLY A 144 5.98 -23.41 12.98
CA GLY A 144 5.56 -24.16 11.81
C GLY A 144 4.17 -23.80 11.27
N ASP A 145 3.48 -22.85 11.91
CA ASP A 145 2.14 -22.42 11.49
C ASP A 145 2.20 -21.54 10.23
N PRO A 146 1.33 -21.76 9.23
CA PRO A 146 1.25 -20.89 8.06
C PRO A 146 0.94 -19.44 8.44
N ASN A 147 1.78 -18.50 8.00
CA ASN A 147 1.66 -17.08 8.33
C ASN A 147 1.56 -16.15 7.09
N GLY A 148 1.82 -16.67 5.90
CA GLY A 148 1.67 -15.92 4.66
C GLY A 148 1.77 -16.79 3.41
N ALA A 149 1.45 -16.20 2.26
CA ALA A 149 1.57 -16.80 0.94
C ALA A 149 2.34 -15.84 0.02
N LEU A 150 3.49 -16.29 -0.48
CA LEU A 150 4.34 -15.53 -1.38
C LEU A 150 4.12 -16.00 -2.82
N TYR A 151 3.85 -15.07 -3.71
CA TYR A 151 3.74 -15.28 -5.15
C TYR A 151 4.83 -14.47 -5.85
N LEU A 152 5.51 -15.09 -6.81
CA LEU A 152 6.56 -14.43 -7.59
C LEU A 152 6.13 -14.40 -9.05
N PHE A 153 6.20 -13.23 -9.66
CA PHE A 153 5.92 -13.01 -11.08
C PHE A 153 7.22 -12.64 -11.78
N ALA A 154 7.61 -13.38 -12.81
CA ALA A 154 8.74 -12.99 -13.63
C ALA A 154 8.46 -11.65 -14.31
N ASP A 155 9.37 -10.68 -14.19
CA ASP A 155 9.23 -9.39 -14.83
C ASP A 155 9.96 -9.41 -16.17
N ALA A 156 9.19 -9.55 -17.26
CA ALA A 156 9.76 -9.72 -18.58
C ALA A 156 10.30 -8.38 -19.13
N PRO A 157 11.35 -8.41 -19.97
CA PRO A 157 11.81 -7.20 -20.64
C PRO A 157 10.68 -6.55 -21.46
N GLY A 158 10.33 -5.31 -21.12
CA GLY A 158 9.29 -4.53 -21.80
C GLY A 158 7.90 -4.61 -21.18
N SER A 159 7.72 -5.39 -20.11
CA SER A 159 6.62 -5.24 -19.15
C SER A 159 7.12 -4.52 -17.90
N ASP A 160 6.22 -3.87 -17.17
CA ASP A 160 6.47 -3.43 -15.80
C ASP A 160 5.43 -4.09 -14.91
N THR A 161 5.73 -5.32 -14.48
CA THR A 161 4.81 -6.13 -13.67
C THR A 161 4.44 -5.42 -12.36
N PHE A 162 5.35 -4.62 -11.81
CA PHE A 162 5.14 -3.90 -10.56
C PHE A 162 4.11 -2.78 -10.76
N GLU A 163 4.27 -1.99 -11.82
CA GLU A 163 3.29 -0.97 -12.21
C GLU A 163 1.94 -1.61 -12.58
N GLU A 164 1.93 -2.75 -13.26
CA GLU A 164 0.70 -3.45 -13.63
C GLU A 164 -0.09 -3.91 -12.40
N VAL A 165 0.57 -4.47 -11.37
CA VAL A 165 -0.08 -4.82 -10.10
C VAL A 165 -0.58 -3.57 -9.38
N ARG A 166 0.26 -2.54 -9.30
CA ARG A 166 -0.07 -1.28 -8.61
C ARG A 166 -1.27 -0.58 -9.23
N THR A 167 -1.39 -0.62 -10.55
CA THR A 167 -2.49 -0.02 -11.31
C THR A 167 -3.70 -0.95 -11.48
N GLY A 168 -3.66 -2.15 -10.91
CA GLY A 168 -4.75 -3.13 -11.01
C GLY A 168 -4.89 -3.79 -12.39
N ARG A 169 -3.98 -3.51 -13.34
CA ARG A 169 -3.94 -4.18 -14.65
C ARG A 169 -3.55 -5.66 -14.52
N LEU A 170 -2.68 -5.98 -13.56
CA LEU A 170 -2.44 -7.35 -13.14
C LEU A 170 -3.25 -7.64 -11.86
N PRO A 171 -4.35 -8.40 -11.95
CA PRO A 171 -5.23 -8.62 -10.81
C PRO A 171 -4.57 -9.51 -9.76
N ILE A 172 -4.54 -9.03 -8.51
CA ILE A 172 -4.06 -9.79 -7.34
C ILE A 172 -5.22 -10.31 -6.48
N GLU A 173 -6.45 -9.97 -6.85
CA GLU A 173 -7.71 -10.36 -6.22
C GLU A 173 -7.82 -11.88 -6.12
N PRO A 174 -7.52 -12.67 -7.17
CA PRO A 174 -7.58 -14.13 -7.07
C PRO A 174 -6.59 -14.71 -6.06
N LEU A 175 -5.44 -14.05 -5.84
CA LEU A 175 -4.43 -14.50 -4.87
C LEU A 175 -4.93 -14.30 -3.43
N VAL A 176 -5.51 -13.14 -3.16
CA VAL A 176 -6.10 -12.82 -1.86
C VAL A 176 -7.34 -13.68 -1.60
N ALA A 177 -8.19 -13.90 -2.61
CA ALA A 177 -9.36 -14.78 -2.52
C ALA A 177 -8.94 -16.22 -2.17
N ARG A 178 -7.92 -16.76 -2.86
CA ARG A 178 -7.36 -18.09 -2.56
C ARG A 178 -6.88 -18.19 -1.11
N VAL A 179 -6.24 -17.13 -0.58
CA VAL A 179 -5.81 -17.10 0.82
C VAL A 179 -7.01 -17.16 1.76
N ASN A 180 -8.02 -16.32 1.54
CA ASN A 180 -9.23 -16.29 2.36
C ASN A 180 -9.96 -17.64 2.34
N ASP A 181 -10.14 -18.25 1.16
CA ASP A 181 -10.75 -19.58 1.02
C ASP A 181 -9.94 -20.65 1.76
N SER A 182 -8.61 -20.59 1.68
CA SER A 182 -7.74 -21.56 2.37
C SER A 182 -7.79 -21.44 3.89
N ARG A 183 -8.12 -20.26 4.41
CA ARG A 183 -8.22 -20.00 5.84
C ARG A 183 -9.63 -20.07 6.40
N ASP A 184 -10.64 -20.10 5.52
CA ASP A 184 -12.06 -20.05 5.89
C ASP A 184 -12.40 -18.79 6.70
N ASP A 185 -11.73 -17.68 6.39
CA ASP A 185 -11.92 -16.38 7.04
C ASP A 185 -11.64 -15.22 6.07
N ASP A 186 -12.16 -14.05 6.42
CA ASP A 186 -12.00 -12.82 5.66
C ASP A 186 -11.34 -11.70 6.49
N ASP A 187 -10.50 -12.07 7.46
CA ASP A 187 -9.81 -11.11 8.30
C ASP A 187 -8.91 -10.16 7.48
N PRO A 188 -8.67 -8.93 7.95
CA PRO A 188 -7.80 -7.98 7.28
C PRO A 188 -6.38 -8.54 7.02
N ARG A 189 -5.95 -8.50 5.76
CA ARG A 189 -4.61 -8.95 5.33
C ARG A 189 -3.66 -7.77 5.18
N GLU A 190 -2.36 -8.02 5.19
CA GLU A 190 -1.39 -7.07 4.65
C GLU A 190 -0.70 -7.70 3.43
N VAL A 191 -0.74 -7.01 2.30
CA VAL A 191 -0.14 -7.46 1.04
C VAL A 191 1.02 -6.54 0.70
N PHE A 192 2.20 -7.14 0.56
CA PHE A 192 3.40 -6.44 0.16
C PHE A 192 3.70 -6.77 -1.30
N VAL A 193 3.83 -5.75 -2.14
CA VAL A 193 4.26 -5.86 -3.53
C VAL A 193 5.67 -5.27 -3.60
N LEU A 194 6.66 -6.13 -3.80
CA LEU A 194 8.07 -5.78 -3.70
C LEU A 194 8.76 -6.06 -5.04
N ARG A 195 9.37 -5.04 -5.64
CA ARG A 195 10.27 -5.20 -6.80
C ARG A 195 11.72 -5.05 -6.32
N PRO A 196 12.54 -6.11 -6.39
CA PRO A 196 13.92 -6.05 -5.94
C PRO A 196 14.86 -5.48 -6.99
N ALA A 197 15.89 -4.77 -6.52
CA ALA A 197 16.95 -4.19 -7.36
C ALA A 197 17.76 -5.26 -8.13
N GLU A 198 17.97 -6.41 -7.49
CA GLU A 198 18.92 -7.44 -7.93
C GLU A 198 18.30 -8.52 -8.83
N TYR A 199 16.97 -8.58 -8.94
CA TYR A 199 16.28 -9.69 -9.61
C TYR A 199 15.12 -9.21 -10.49
N GLU A 200 14.93 -9.91 -11.61
CA GLU A 200 13.87 -9.64 -12.60
C GLU A 200 12.54 -10.32 -12.22
N PHE A 201 12.03 -10.06 -11.01
CA PHE A 201 10.72 -10.57 -10.58
C PHE A 201 10.01 -9.57 -9.65
N VAL A 202 8.69 -9.67 -9.55
CA VAL A 202 7.89 -8.95 -8.55
C VAL A 202 7.33 -9.95 -7.55
N ALA A 203 7.54 -9.70 -6.26
CA ALA A 203 7.00 -10.49 -5.17
C ALA A 203 5.69 -9.89 -4.65
N VAL A 204 4.61 -10.67 -4.70
CA VAL A 204 3.34 -10.36 -4.03
C VAL A 204 3.23 -11.26 -2.80
N TYR A 205 3.43 -10.68 -1.62
CA TYR A 205 3.42 -11.40 -0.35
C TYR A 205 2.16 -11.08 0.46
N VAL A 206 1.23 -12.03 0.53
CA VAL A 206 -0.01 -11.93 1.30
C VAL A 206 0.24 -12.46 2.71
N VAL A 207 0.32 -11.57 3.69
CA VAL A 207 0.45 -11.91 5.11
C VAL A 207 -0.94 -12.07 5.72
N PHE A 208 -1.13 -13.17 6.47
CA PHE A 208 -2.46 -13.57 6.94
C PHE A 208 -2.99 -12.70 8.08
N ASP A 209 -2.09 -12.25 8.95
CA ASP A 209 -2.38 -11.34 10.06
C ASP A 209 -1.62 -10.02 9.84
N ARG A 210 -2.35 -8.97 9.51
CA ARG A 210 -1.78 -7.63 9.24
C ARG A 210 -1.09 -6.99 10.46
N ASP A 211 -1.53 -7.36 11.66
CA ASP A 211 -1.03 -6.81 12.91
C ASP A 211 -0.04 -7.78 13.58
N GLY A 212 0.22 -8.92 12.91
CA GLY A 212 1.13 -9.96 13.35
C GLY A 212 2.61 -9.60 13.18
N VAL A 213 3.46 -10.39 13.85
CA VAL A 213 4.93 -10.20 13.88
C VAL A 213 5.54 -10.20 12.48
N LEU A 214 5.05 -11.06 11.59
CA LEU A 214 5.55 -11.14 10.22
C LEU A 214 5.32 -9.83 9.46
N ALA A 215 4.09 -9.31 9.50
CA ALA A 215 3.73 -8.06 8.84
C ALA A 215 4.58 -6.89 9.37
N GLN A 216 4.75 -6.81 10.70
CA GLN A 216 5.63 -5.83 11.33
C GLN A 216 7.08 -5.96 10.85
N THR A 217 7.60 -7.19 10.78
CA THR A 217 8.98 -7.45 10.35
C THR A 217 9.20 -7.01 8.90
N VAL A 218 8.28 -7.35 8.00
CA VAL A 218 8.39 -6.93 6.59
C VAL A 218 8.33 -5.40 6.47
N ARG A 219 7.44 -4.76 7.25
CA ARG A 219 7.36 -3.29 7.31
C ARG A 219 8.65 -2.65 7.76
N ASP A 220 9.29 -3.18 8.80
CA ASP A 220 10.53 -2.62 9.34
C ASP A 220 11.72 -2.90 8.41
N THR A 221 11.78 -4.07 7.77
CA THR A 221 12.89 -4.45 6.87
C THR A 221 12.97 -3.56 5.63
N TYR A 222 11.83 -3.13 5.07
CA TYR A 222 11.78 -2.32 3.85
C TYR A 222 11.25 -0.91 4.10
N ASP A 223 11.26 -0.46 5.36
CA ASP A 223 10.80 0.87 5.77
C ASP A 223 9.38 1.25 5.27
N LEU A 224 8.47 0.27 5.27
CA LEU A 224 7.07 0.40 4.79
C LEU A 224 6.10 0.84 5.90
N GLY A 225 6.63 1.31 7.03
CA GLY A 225 5.88 1.86 8.15
C GLY A 225 4.98 3.04 7.75
N VAL A 226 3.88 3.24 8.49
CA VAL A 226 2.86 4.29 8.27
C VAL A 226 3.49 5.61 7.81
N GLY A 227 2.94 6.25 6.78
CA GLY A 227 3.46 7.48 6.18
C GLY A 227 3.71 8.61 7.19
N LEU A 228 4.84 8.55 7.90
CA LEU A 228 5.35 9.57 8.79
C LEU A 228 6.41 10.41 8.07
N ALA A 229 6.94 9.93 6.94
CA ALA A 229 7.67 10.76 5.98
C ALA A 229 6.74 11.76 5.26
N ALA A 230 5.42 11.56 5.28
CA ALA A 230 4.45 12.51 4.74
C ALA A 230 3.97 13.57 5.76
N GLY A 231 4.46 13.53 7.01
CA GLY A 231 3.94 14.39 8.08
C GLY A 231 4.96 14.99 9.06
N LEU A 232 6.26 14.79 8.86
CA LEU A 232 7.30 15.30 9.76
C LEU A 232 8.23 16.37 9.17
N ASP A 233 8.08 16.75 7.89
CA ASP A 233 8.80 17.89 7.31
C ASP A 233 8.01 19.21 7.38
N ALA A 234 6.74 19.17 7.82
CA ALA A 234 5.86 20.33 7.87
C ALA A 234 5.78 21.03 9.24
N ASN A 235 6.56 20.62 10.25
CA ASN A 235 6.46 21.20 11.59
C ASN A 235 7.80 21.45 12.30
N TYR A 236 8.82 21.85 11.55
CA TYR A 236 9.84 22.75 12.09
C TYR A 236 9.37 24.18 11.85
N PRO A 237 8.81 24.89 12.85
CA PRO A 237 8.70 26.34 12.72
C PRO A 237 10.12 26.89 12.57
N ASP A 238 10.39 27.50 11.42
CA ASP A 238 11.53 28.37 11.19
C ASP A 238 11.76 29.22 12.44
N GLY A 239 12.91 29.00 13.08
CA GLY A 239 13.41 29.84 14.15
C GLY A 239 13.81 31.19 13.57
N ASP A 240 12.83 32.05 13.28
CA ASP A 240 13.07 33.44 12.94
C ASP A 240 13.47 34.22 14.20
N GLY A 241 14.55 34.97 14.07
CA GLY A 241 15.26 35.61 15.16
C GLY A 241 14.42 36.62 15.94
N GLY A 242 14.38 36.43 17.25
CA GLY A 242 13.99 37.45 18.22
C GLY A 242 15.07 37.57 19.30
N SER A 243 16.02 38.49 19.09
CA SER A 243 16.85 38.99 20.19
C SER A 243 15.93 39.70 21.18
N ASP A 244 15.61 39.04 22.30
CA ASP A 244 15.07 39.72 23.46
C ASP A 244 15.73 39.13 24.71
N SER A 245 16.73 39.85 25.21
CA SER A 245 17.25 39.64 26.54
C SER A 245 16.26 40.20 27.56
N PRO A 246 15.94 39.46 28.62
CA PRO A 246 15.73 40.07 29.91
C PRO A 246 16.87 39.65 30.84
N VAL A 247 17.64 40.67 31.19
CA VAL A 247 18.51 40.74 32.35
C VAL A 247 17.67 40.48 33.60
N LEU A 248 18.02 39.49 34.42
CA LEU A 248 17.79 39.52 35.86
C LEU A 248 18.88 38.71 36.58
N ASP A 249 19.76 39.48 37.23
CA ASP A 249 20.52 39.12 38.41
C ASP A 249 19.69 38.29 39.43
N ASP A 250 20.29 37.27 40.04
CA ASP A 250 20.47 37.29 41.50
C ASP A 250 21.52 36.29 42.00
N ALA A 251 22.28 36.80 42.96
CA ALA A 251 23.15 36.23 43.98
C ALA A 251 23.46 34.72 44.01
N GLY A 252 24.76 34.43 44.16
CA GLY A 252 25.27 33.12 44.51
C GLY A 252 25.03 32.71 45.96
N ASP A 253 25.23 31.42 46.20
CA ASP A 253 25.84 30.90 47.42
C ASP A 253 26.62 29.64 47.08
N SER A 254 27.64 29.39 47.88
CA SER A 254 28.74 28.45 47.70
C SER A 254 28.45 27.09 48.36
N ASP A 255 29.47 26.21 48.30
CA ASP A 255 29.68 24.97 49.06
C ASP A 255 28.99 23.73 48.46
N ASP A 256 29.78 22.88 47.79
CA ASP A 256 30.63 21.79 48.34
C ASP A 256 29.80 20.53 48.57
N ASP A 257 30.10 19.49 47.79
CA ASP A 257 30.31 18.11 48.27
C ASP A 257 30.49 17.19 47.04
N ASP A 258 31.76 17.01 46.68
CA ASP A 258 32.43 15.71 46.60
C ASP A 258 31.52 14.46 46.40
N PHE A 259 31.60 13.80 45.25
CA PHE A 259 31.59 12.33 45.23
C PHE A 259 32.21 11.76 43.95
N ASP A 260 33.26 10.99 44.19
CA ASP A 260 34.24 10.42 43.27
C ASP A 260 33.70 9.56 42.12
N ALA A 261 34.44 9.66 41.02
CA ALA A 261 34.48 8.67 39.95
C ALA A 261 35.30 7.43 40.39
N LEU A 262 34.91 6.27 39.84
CA LEU A 262 35.65 5.00 39.82
C LEU A 262 35.75 4.22 41.14
N ASP A 263 34.86 3.22 41.33
CA ASP A 263 35.31 1.87 41.67
C ASP A 263 34.22 0.81 41.42
N ARG A 264 34.67 -0.36 40.93
CA ARG A 264 34.05 -1.71 41.01
C ARG A 264 33.10 -2.21 39.92
N LEU A 265 33.75 -2.99 39.03
CA LEU A 265 33.53 -4.43 38.77
C LEU A 265 32.23 -4.87 38.10
#